data_AF-A0A7C6EUM3-F1
#
_entry.id   AF-A0A7C6EUM3-F1
#
_cell.length_a   1.000
_cell.length_b   1.000
_cell.length_c   1.000
_cell.angle_alpha   90.00
_cell.angle_beta   90.00
_cell.angle_gamma   90.00
#
_symmetry.space_group_name_H-M   'P 1'
#
loop_
_entity.id
_entity.type
_entity.pdbx_description
1 polymer ?
#
loop_
_entity_poly.entity_id
_entity_poly.type
_entity_poly.pdbx_seq_one_letter_code
_entity_poly.pdbx_strand_id
1 'polypeptide(L)'
;MMKKAFFFLVLIILASACKNDKNAYTIKGKMDGLANTRVYLKKEINERFSVADSAITDKKGNFLFKGTVEYPEFAMLVFNDTLMVRLFLEPGTIKIDASAS
;
A
#
# COMPACT_ATOMS: atom_id res chain seq x y z
N MET A 1 42.97 4.54 -8.92
CA MET A 1 41.88 4.36 -7.92
C MET A 1 40.67 5.28 -8.11
N MET A 2 40.81 6.48 -8.69
CA MET A 2 39.69 7.46 -8.82
C MET A 2 38.58 7.06 -9.81
N LYS A 3 38.91 6.36 -10.92
CA LYS A 3 37.91 5.91 -11.91
C LYS A 3 36.91 4.89 -11.35
N LYS A 4 37.36 4.02 -10.43
CA LYS A 4 36.50 3.02 -9.77
C LYS A 4 35.56 3.69 -8.76
N ALA A 5 36.07 4.65 -7.98
CA ALA A 5 35.25 5.43 -7.05
C ALA A 5 34.19 6.27 -7.77
N PHE A 6 34.53 6.87 -8.92
CA PHE A 6 33.58 7.59 -9.77
C PHE A 6 32.47 6.66 -10.29
N PHE A 7 32.83 5.44 -10.73
CA PHE A 7 31.86 4.45 -11.18
C PHE A 7 30.90 4.01 -10.07
N PHE A 8 31.42 3.80 -8.85
CA PHE A 8 30.60 3.49 -7.67
C PHE A 8 29.65 4.65 -7.30
N LEU A 9 30.11 5.90 -7.40
CA LEU A 9 29.28 7.07 -7.13
C LEU A 9 28.13 7.21 -8.14
N VAL A 10 28.40 7.00 -9.43
CA VAL A 10 27.37 6.99 -10.48
C VAL A 10 26.35 5.88 -10.25
N LEU A 11 26.79 4.69 -9.83
CA LEU A 11 25.89 3.57 -9.54
C LEU A 11 24.96 3.85 -8.36
N ILE A 12 25.44 4.55 -7.32
CA ILE A 12 24.64 4.94 -6.16
C ILE A 12 23.58 5.99 -6.54
N ILE A 13 23.92 6.94 -7.41
CA ILE A 13 22.99 7.98 -7.90
C ILE A 13 21.91 7.36 -8.79
N LEU A 14 22.26 6.40 -9.65
CA LEU A 14 21.28 5.69 -10.48
C LEU A 14 20.33 4.82 -9.63
N ALA A 15 20.81 4.25 -8.52
CA ALA A 15 19.98 3.45 -7.61
C ALA A 15 18.96 4.30 -6.80
N SER A 16 19.18 5.60 -6.65
CA SER A 16 18.23 6.49 -5.95
C SER A 16 17.15 7.09 -6.86
N ALA A 17 17.36 7.10 -8.18
CA ALA A 17 16.43 7.68 -9.15
C ALA A 17 15.09 6.94 -9.25
N CYS A 18 15.03 5.64 -8.93
CA CYS A 18 13.81 4.82 -9.02
C CYS A 18 12.81 4.99 -7.85
N LYS A 19 13.05 5.92 -6.91
CA LYS A 19 12.23 6.00 -5.67
C LYS A 19 11.05 6.96 -5.70
N ASN A 20 10.91 7.78 -6.74
CA ASN A 20 9.85 8.79 -6.82
C ASN A 20 8.86 8.45 -7.94
N ASP A 21 8.06 7.42 -7.74
CA ASP A 21 6.87 7.26 -8.56
C ASP A 21 5.81 8.24 -8.04
N LYS A 22 5.58 9.31 -8.81
CA LYS A 22 4.60 10.37 -8.50
C LYS A 22 3.16 9.84 -8.35
N ASN A 23 2.90 8.63 -8.83
CA ASN A 23 1.62 7.96 -8.78
C ASN A 23 1.56 6.90 -7.67
N ALA A 24 2.63 6.71 -6.88
CA ALA A 24 2.66 5.69 -5.85
C ALA A 24 1.81 6.05 -4.63
N TYR A 25 1.05 5.07 -4.15
CA TYR A 25 0.36 5.12 -2.87
C TYR A 25 0.95 4.09 -1.89
N THR A 26 0.83 4.39 -0.61
CA THR A 26 1.10 3.45 0.49
C THR A 26 -0.02 3.54 1.51
N ILE A 27 -0.74 2.45 1.75
CA ILE A 27 -1.70 2.34 2.85
C ILE A 27 -0.99 1.73 4.04
N LYS A 28 -0.84 2.50 5.12
CA LYS A 28 -0.34 2.02 6.42
C LYS A 28 -1.51 1.95 7.38
N GLY A 29 -1.96 0.75 7.68
CA GLY A 29 -3.14 0.57 8.51
C GLY A 29 -2.87 -0.22 9.78
N LYS A 30 -3.68 0.06 10.79
CA LYS A 30 -3.80 -0.68 12.03
C LYS A 30 -5.29 -0.93 12.29
N MET A 31 -5.64 -2.19 12.50
CA MET A 31 -7.00 -2.60 12.88
C MET A 31 -6.94 -3.36 14.21
N ASP A 32 -7.25 -2.66 15.29
CA ASP A 32 -7.24 -3.24 16.63
C ASP A 32 -8.30 -4.35 16.75
N GLY A 33 -7.92 -5.45 17.40
CA GLY A 33 -8.75 -6.65 17.52
C GLY A 33 -8.65 -7.65 16.36
N LEU A 34 -7.96 -7.33 15.25
CA LEU A 34 -7.82 -8.23 14.10
C LEU A 34 -6.36 -8.65 13.85
N ALA A 35 -5.81 -9.52 14.68
CA ALA A 35 -4.50 -10.11 14.45
C ALA A 35 -4.55 -11.28 13.45
N ASN A 36 -3.49 -11.49 12.67
CA ASN A 36 -3.35 -12.58 11.69
C ASN A 36 -4.57 -12.72 10.75
N THR A 37 -5.20 -11.61 10.44
CA THR A 37 -6.46 -11.52 9.68
C THR A 37 -6.15 -11.14 8.25
N ARG A 38 -6.81 -11.81 7.30
CA ARG A 38 -6.69 -11.44 5.89
C ARG A 38 -7.43 -10.14 5.62
N VAL A 39 -6.75 -9.23 4.92
CA VAL A 39 -7.28 -7.96 4.44
C VAL A 39 -7.24 -7.97 2.94
N TYR A 40 -8.37 -7.69 2.29
CA TYR A 40 -8.44 -7.54 0.83
C TYR A 40 -8.55 -6.07 0.47
N LEU A 41 -7.69 -5.59 -0.43
CA LEU A 41 -7.89 -4.34 -1.13
C LEU A 41 -8.75 -4.63 -2.36
N LYS A 42 -9.98 -4.11 -2.38
CA LYS A 42 -10.91 -4.21 -3.52
C LYS A 42 -11.01 -2.86 -4.23
N LYS A 43 -11.02 -2.91 -5.57
CA LYS A 43 -11.19 -1.76 -6.47
C LYS A 43 -12.25 -2.09 -7.51
N GLU A 44 -12.78 -1.07 -8.16
CA GLU A 44 -13.59 -1.27 -9.36
C GLU A 44 -12.70 -1.71 -10.53
N ILE A 45 -12.96 -2.91 -11.05
CA ILE A 45 -12.30 -3.50 -12.21
C ILE A 45 -13.42 -4.04 -13.11
N ASN A 46 -13.54 -3.54 -14.34
CA ASN A 46 -14.61 -3.90 -15.27
C ASN A 46 -16.01 -3.79 -14.62
N GLU A 47 -16.32 -2.63 -14.04
CA GLU A 47 -17.62 -2.32 -13.41
C GLU A 47 -17.98 -3.19 -12.19
N ARG A 48 -16.99 -3.89 -11.61
CA ARG A 48 -17.18 -4.77 -10.45
C ARG A 48 -16.10 -4.55 -9.39
N PHE A 49 -16.48 -4.55 -8.12
CA PHE A 49 -15.50 -4.56 -7.03
C PHE A 49 -14.80 -5.90 -6.94
N SER A 50 -13.58 -5.95 -7.45
CA SER A 50 -12.74 -7.14 -7.50
C SER A 50 -11.53 -6.98 -6.57
N VAL A 51 -11.00 -8.11 -6.11
CA VAL A 51 -9.79 -8.12 -5.28
C VAL A 51 -8.61 -7.67 -6.14
N ALA A 52 -8.00 -6.55 -5.77
CA ALA A 52 -6.81 -6.00 -6.41
C ALA A 52 -5.53 -6.49 -5.72
N ASP A 53 -5.55 -6.62 -4.39
CA ASP A 53 -4.43 -7.10 -3.59
C ASP A 53 -4.94 -7.72 -2.26
N SER A 54 -4.06 -8.41 -1.53
CA SER A 54 -4.35 -8.89 -0.18
C SER A 54 -3.12 -8.83 0.73
N ALA A 55 -3.35 -8.61 2.02
CA ALA A 55 -2.35 -8.68 3.07
C ALA A 55 -2.86 -9.53 4.24
N ILE A 56 -1.97 -9.89 5.14
CA ILE A 56 -2.32 -10.47 6.45
C ILE A 56 -1.85 -9.48 7.51
N THR A 57 -2.73 -9.13 8.45
CA THR A 57 -2.36 -8.28 9.58
C THR A 57 -1.34 -8.97 10.48
N ASP A 58 -0.43 -8.21 11.06
CA ASP A 58 0.50 -8.75 12.06
C ASP A 58 -0.20 -9.02 13.42
N LYS A 59 0.59 -9.46 14.41
CA LYS A 59 0.08 -9.74 15.78
C LYS A 59 -0.55 -8.53 16.48
N LYS A 60 -0.29 -7.31 15.99
CA LYS A 60 -0.80 -6.05 16.52
C LYS A 60 -1.86 -5.43 15.59
N GLY A 61 -2.31 -6.14 14.56
CA GLY A 61 -3.31 -5.66 13.62
C GLY A 61 -2.77 -4.74 12.51
N ASN A 62 -1.45 -4.60 12.36
CA ASN A 62 -0.86 -3.74 11.32
C ASN A 62 -0.87 -4.41 9.96
N PHE A 63 -1.12 -3.65 8.89
CA PHE A 63 -1.04 -4.09 7.51
C PHE A 63 -0.48 -2.99 6.60
N LEU A 64 0.02 -3.40 5.43
CA LEU A 64 0.65 -2.52 4.45
C LEU A 64 0.22 -2.89 3.04
N PHE A 65 -0.26 -1.91 2.27
CA PHE A 65 -0.43 -2.02 0.83
C PHE A 65 0.42 -0.97 0.12
N LYS A 66 0.97 -1.32 -1.05
CA LYS A 66 1.69 -0.41 -1.94
C LYS A 66 1.23 -0.64 -3.36
N GLY A 67 1.13 0.43 -4.13
CA GLY A 67 0.84 0.34 -5.55
C GLY A 67 0.93 1.71 -6.19
N THR A 68 0.41 1.80 -7.41
CA THR A 68 0.32 3.06 -8.15
C THR A 68 -1.13 3.33 -8.55
N VAL A 69 -1.47 4.61 -8.68
CA VAL A 69 -2.78 5.07 -9.11
C VAL A 69 -2.61 6.36 -9.93
N GLU A 70 -3.19 6.40 -11.13
CA GLU A 70 -3.03 7.55 -12.04
C GLU A 70 -3.96 8.71 -11.66
N TYR A 71 -5.15 8.39 -11.18
CA TYR A 71 -6.16 9.32 -10.68
C TYR A 71 -6.81 8.74 -9.42
N PRO A 72 -7.38 9.56 -8.51
CA PRO A 72 -8.04 9.04 -7.33
C PRO A 72 -9.10 7.97 -7.65
N GLU A 73 -8.94 6.77 -7.08
CA GLU A 73 -9.84 5.64 -7.29
C GLU A 73 -10.58 5.30 -5.99
N PHE A 74 -11.87 5.02 -6.07
CA PHE A 74 -12.60 4.51 -4.91
C PHE A 74 -12.23 3.04 -4.65
N ALA A 75 -11.89 2.73 -3.40
CA ALA A 75 -11.48 1.39 -2.98
C ALA A 75 -12.07 1.01 -1.63
N MET A 76 -11.98 -0.27 -1.32
CA MET A 76 -12.38 -0.83 -0.03
C MET A 76 -11.33 -1.77 0.51
N LEU A 77 -11.04 -1.65 1.80
CA LEU A 77 -10.40 -2.70 2.58
C LEU A 77 -11.49 -3.58 3.19
N VAL A 78 -11.40 -4.89 2.99
CA VAL A 78 -12.34 -5.87 3.54
C VAL A 78 -11.59 -6.82 4.46
N PHE A 79 -12.02 -6.90 5.72
CA PHE A 79 -11.46 -7.76 6.76
C PHE A 79 -12.48 -8.84 7.12
N ASN A 80 -12.05 -10.09 7.27
CA ASN A 80 -12.92 -11.24 7.60
C ASN A 80 -14.22 -11.26 6.78
N ASP A 81 -14.13 -10.89 5.51
CA ASP A 81 -15.24 -10.82 4.54
C ASP A 81 -16.45 -9.94 4.91
N THR A 82 -16.38 -9.15 5.98
CA THR A 82 -17.54 -8.44 6.55
C THR A 82 -17.26 -7.00 6.94
N LEU A 83 -16.13 -6.73 7.60
CA LEU A 83 -15.76 -5.38 8.02
C LEU A 83 -15.15 -4.62 6.84
N MET A 84 -15.65 -3.42 6.58
CA MET A 84 -15.29 -2.63 5.39
C MET A 84 -14.80 -1.24 5.78
N VAL A 85 -13.64 -0.85 5.26
CA VAL A 85 -13.16 0.53 5.28
C VAL A 85 -13.14 1.05 3.85
N ARG A 86 -13.94 2.08 3.57
CA ARG A 86 -13.99 2.75 2.26
C ARG A 86 -12.99 3.91 2.25
N LEU A 87 -12.28 4.05 1.15
CA LEU A 87 -11.26 5.08 0.98
C LEU A 87 -11.08 5.45 -0.49
N PHE A 88 -10.44 6.58 -0.74
CA PHE A 88 -9.86 6.89 -2.04
C PHE A 88 -8.39 6.50 -2.04
N LEU A 89 -7.96 5.81 -3.09
CA LEU A 89 -6.54 5.60 -3.38
C LEU A 89 -6.04 6.80 -4.15
N GLU A 90 -5.07 7.49 -3.57
CA GLU A 90 -4.41 8.64 -4.18
C GLU A 90 -2.90 8.57 -3.91
N PRO A 91 -2.08 9.21 -4.75
CA PRO A 91 -0.64 9.21 -4.53
C PRO A 91 -0.29 9.78 -3.15
N GLY A 92 0.58 9.08 -2.40
CA GLY A 92 0.99 9.47 -1.06
C GLY A 92 0.82 8.37 -0.01
N THR A 93 0.82 8.76 1.28
CA THR A 93 0.64 7.83 2.40
C THR A 93 -0.74 8.01 3.02
N ILE A 94 -1.55 6.96 2.94
CA ILE A 94 -2.86 6.85 3.58
C ILE A 94 -2.66 6.14 4.92
N LYS A 95 -3.07 6.77 6.02
CA LYS A 95 -2.99 6.20 7.36
C LYS A 95 -4.37 5.79 7.84
N ILE A 96 -4.48 4.57 8.36
CA ILE A 96 -5.72 4.04 8.93
C ILE A 96 -5.41 3.58 10.35
N ASP A 97 -6.19 4.07 11.31
CA ASP A 97 -6.18 3.63 12.70
C ASP A 97 -7.63 3.42 13.12
N ALA A 98 -8.02 2.17 13.36
CA ALA A 98 -9.39 1.77 13.61
C ALA A 98 -9.44 0.57 14.57
N SER A 99 -10.62 0.31 15.14
CA SER A 99 -10.87 -0.83 16.02
C SER A 99 -12.05 -1.65 15.50
N ALA A 100 -11.99 -2.97 15.65
CA ALA A 100 -13.07 -3.90 15.28
C ALA A 100 -14.13 -4.09 16.40
N SER A 101 -14.17 -3.17 17.38
CA SER A 101 -15.05 -3.19 18.56
C SER A 101 -16.37 -2.48 18.32
#